data_AF-A0A4S3FQY7-F1
#
_entry.id   AF-A0A4S3FQY7-F1
#
_cell.length_a   1.000
_cell.length_b   1.000
_cell.length_c   1.000
_cell.angle_alpha   90.00
_cell.angle_beta   90.00
_cell.angle_gamma   90.00
#
_symmetry.space_group_name_H-M   'P 1'
#
loop_
_entity.id
_entity.type
_entity.pdbx_description
1 polymer ?
#
loop_
_entity_poly.entity_id
_entity_poly.type
_entity_poly.pdbx_seq_one_letter_code
_entity_poly.pdbx_strand_id
1 'polypeptide(L)'
;MDLRRGCRPETDWPGRRLQSFVISALPDSRTPLRRGFCFWLRRLNRAPAATVIVSDSSTYRRITVTSTRIVRKKEAGFTLVELMIVVAIIGILVTIAIPAYQDYMAKAKFGVALAEVAAGKVGIDTRLNDGETVTQPQDIGLAAADKPTANCKFGASADADAASLSCQIVAGPVSVKDQTITLTRDKDSGAWSCSAPTVPQKQIGPEAVCKGKAG
;
A
#
# COMPACT_ATOMS: atom_id res chain seq x y z
N MET A 1 12.47 -38.21 43.63
CA MET A 1 12.88 -36.86 43.23
C MET A 1 11.66 -36.14 42.69
N ASP A 2 11.42 -34.96 43.25
CA ASP A 2 10.13 -34.34 43.50
C ASP A 2 9.77 -33.35 42.38
N LEU A 3 8.58 -33.50 41.76
CA LEU A 3 8.05 -32.57 40.76
C LEU A 3 6.95 -31.71 41.38
N ARG A 4 7.34 -30.74 42.21
CA ARG A 4 6.52 -29.58 42.57
C ARG A 4 7.41 -28.36 42.82
N ARG A 5 6.89 -27.18 42.42
CA ARG A 5 7.37 -25.78 42.52
C ARG A 5 7.81 -25.23 41.16
N GLY A 6 7.21 -24.19 40.56
CA GLY A 6 6.10 -23.35 40.95
C GLY A 6 6.01 -22.15 40.00
N CYS A 7 4.87 -21.97 39.32
CA CYS A 7 4.49 -20.67 38.78
C CYS A 7 3.69 -19.96 39.88
N ARG A 8 4.26 -18.90 40.48
CA ARG A 8 3.46 -17.91 41.21
C ARG A 8 2.82 -16.97 40.19
N PRO A 9 1.54 -16.59 40.37
CA PRO A 9 1.01 -15.38 39.80
C PRO A 9 1.20 -14.25 40.83
N GLU A 10 1.78 -13.12 40.41
CA GLU A 10 1.61 -11.87 41.14
C GLU A 10 1.28 -10.77 40.15
N THR A 11 0.20 -10.10 40.49
CA THR A 11 -0.57 -9.09 39.79
C THR A 11 0.07 -7.72 39.95
N ASP A 12 0.33 -6.99 38.86
CA ASP A 12 0.22 -5.52 38.87
C ASP A 12 0.23 -4.92 37.46
N TRP A 13 -0.94 -4.51 36.96
CA TRP A 13 -1.07 -3.50 35.90
C TRP A 13 -2.42 -2.79 36.08
N PRO A 14 -2.43 -1.51 36.47
CA PRO A 14 -3.67 -0.78 36.61
C PRO A 14 -4.16 -0.30 35.23
N GLY A 15 -5.41 -0.63 34.93
CA GLY A 15 -6.26 0.17 34.05
C GLY A 15 -6.18 -0.10 32.55
N ARG A 16 -6.96 -1.07 32.08
CA ARG A 16 -7.88 -0.88 30.93
C ARG A 16 -8.85 -2.07 30.80
N ARG A 17 -10.15 -1.76 30.81
CA ARG A 17 -11.25 -2.68 30.52
C ARG A 17 -11.04 -3.33 29.15
N LEU A 18 -10.83 -4.64 29.12
CA LEU A 18 -11.01 -5.48 27.94
C LEU A 18 -12.42 -6.07 27.99
N GLN A 19 -13.21 -5.80 26.96
CA GLN A 19 -14.23 -6.76 26.54
C GLN A 19 -13.51 -7.85 25.75
N SER A 20 -13.64 -9.07 26.25
CA SER A 20 -13.10 -10.31 25.71
C SER A 20 -13.78 -10.66 24.39
N PHE A 21 -12.99 -10.82 23.33
CA PHE A 21 -13.35 -11.73 22.23
C PHE A 21 -12.20 -12.72 22.07
N VAL A 22 -12.40 -13.90 22.64
CA VAL A 22 -11.59 -15.08 22.44
C VAL A 22 -11.97 -15.65 21.07
N ILE A 23 -11.03 -15.72 20.14
CA ILE A 23 -11.13 -16.62 18.98
C ILE A 23 -9.91 -17.54 19.07
N SER A 24 -10.09 -18.65 19.77
CA SER A 24 -9.23 -19.82 19.72
C SER A 24 -9.91 -20.88 18.85
N ALA A 25 -9.40 -21.08 17.63
CA ALA A 25 -9.49 -22.36 16.90
C ALA A 25 -8.60 -22.28 15.64
N LEU A 26 -7.46 -22.96 15.69
CA LEU A 26 -6.81 -23.52 14.49
C LEU A 26 -7.69 -24.67 13.97
N PRO A 27 -7.81 -24.84 12.65
CA PRO A 27 -7.52 -26.17 12.13
C PRO A 27 -6.79 -26.19 10.78
N ASP A 28 -5.78 -27.05 10.77
CA ASP A 28 -5.49 -28.11 9.78
C ASP A 28 -5.45 -27.79 8.27
N SER A 29 -4.29 -28.11 7.73
CA SER A 29 -3.87 -28.03 6.34
C SER A 29 -4.31 -29.28 5.58
N ARG A 30 -5.45 -29.22 4.89
CA ARG A 30 -5.79 -30.07 3.72
C ARG A 30 -7.20 -29.74 3.22
N THR A 31 -7.35 -28.94 2.15
CA THR A 31 -8.47 -29.10 1.20
C THR A 31 -8.13 -28.51 -0.18
N PRO A 32 -8.62 -29.14 -1.27
CA PRO A 32 -8.17 -28.87 -2.63
C PRO A 32 -8.90 -27.71 -3.30
N LEU A 33 -8.16 -27.02 -4.16
CA LEU A 33 -8.63 -26.12 -5.22
C LEU A 33 -9.80 -26.74 -6.01
N ARG A 34 -11.03 -26.21 -5.85
CA ARG A 34 -12.06 -26.11 -6.90
C ARG A 34 -13.37 -25.52 -6.33
N ARG A 35 -14.07 -24.73 -7.17
CA ARG A 35 -15.49 -24.29 -7.07
C ARG A 35 -15.80 -22.84 -6.65
N GLY A 36 -14.93 -21.87 -6.93
CA GLY A 36 -15.24 -20.44 -6.73
C GLY A 36 -15.68 -19.63 -7.97
N PHE A 37 -15.50 -20.13 -9.19
CA PHE A 37 -15.52 -19.27 -10.40
C PHE A 37 -16.72 -19.44 -11.35
N CYS A 38 -17.71 -20.28 -11.04
CA CYS A 38 -18.92 -20.45 -11.86
C CYS A 38 -20.17 -19.72 -11.34
N PHE A 39 -20.09 -19.01 -10.20
CA PHE A 39 -21.26 -18.34 -9.61
C PHE A 39 -21.49 -16.91 -10.14
N TRP A 40 -20.55 -16.35 -10.91
CA TRP A 40 -20.64 -14.96 -11.41
C TRP A 40 -21.09 -14.82 -12.87
N LEU A 41 -21.32 -15.93 -13.60
CA LEU A 41 -21.86 -15.93 -14.97
C LEU A 41 -23.25 -16.59 -15.07
N ARG A 42 -24.12 -16.38 -14.07
CA ARG A 42 -25.53 -16.79 -14.13
C ARG A 42 -26.50 -15.72 -13.62
N ARG A 43 -26.21 -14.45 -13.94
CA ARG A 43 -27.11 -13.32 -13.64
C ARG A 43 -27.20 -12.27 -14.75
N LEU A 44 -27.13 -12.70 -16.00
CA LEU A 44 -27.36 -11.83 -17.18
C LEU A 44 -28.19 -12.54 -18.26
N ASN A 45 -29.33 -13.12 -17.87
CA ASN A 45 -30.44 -13.34 -18.81
C ASN A 45 -31.73 -13.62 -18.03
N ARG A 46 -32.37 -12.54 -17.58
CA ARG A 46 -33.79 -12.55 -17.24
C ARG A 46 -34.48 -11.55 -18.16
N ALA A 47 -34.47 -11.87 -19.45
CA ALA A 47 -35.37 -11.23 -20.40
C ALA A 47 -36.80 -11.68 -20.06
N PRO A 48 -37.77 -10.77 -19.90
CA PRO A 48 -39.16 -11.18 -19.97
C PRO A 48 -39.44 -11.60 -21.41
N ALA A 49 -39.76 -12.88 -21.61
CA ALA A 49 -40.35 -13.36 -22.84
C ALA A 49 -41.73 -12.69 -22.99
N ALA A 50 -41.77 -11.58 -23.72
CA ALA A 50 -43.01 -11.02 -24.22
C ALA A 50 -43.41 -11.84 -25.45
N THR A 51 -44.15 -12.92 -25.22
CA THR A 51 -44.83 -13.65 -26.29
C THR A 51 -46.05 -12.84 -26.71
N VAL A 52 -45.96 -12.13 -27.84
CA VAL A 52 -47.15 -11.58 -28.51
C VAL A 52 -47.66 -12.65 -29.46
N ILE A 53 -48.77 -13.29 -29.11
CA ILE A 53 -49.51 -14.18 -30.00
C ILE A 53 -50.47 -13.30 -30.79
N VAL A 54 -50.28 -13.18 -32.11
CA VAL A 54 -51.35 -12.72 -33.01
C VAL A 54 -51.71 -13.90 -33.89
N SER A 55 -52.75 -14.62 -33.48
CA SER A 55 -53.41 -15.66 -34.26
C SER A 55 -54.75 -15.11 -34.71
N ASP A 56 -54.87 -14.89 -36.01
CA ASP A 56 -55.99 -15.29 -36.88
C ASP A 56 -56.17 -14.29 -38.03
N SER A 57 -56.25 -14.85 -39.23
CA SER A 57 -56.29 -14.19 -40.55
C SER A 57 -57.73 -13.93 -41.02
N SER A 58 -58.63 -13.61 -40.11
CA SER A 58 -59.99 -13.24 -40.48
C SER A 58 -60.53 -12.22 -39.48
N THR A 59 -60.97 -11.08 -39.99
CA THR A 59 -61.48 -9.89 -39.27
C THR A 59 -60.43 -8.85 -38.88
N TYR A 60 -60.20 -7.89 -39.79
CA TYR A 60 -59.58 -6.60 -39.47
C TYR A 60 -60.46 -5.85 -38.46
N ARG A 61 -60.27 -6.12 -37.17
CA ARG A 61 -60.90 -5.38 -36.08
C ARG A 61 -59.98 -4.20 -35.75
N ARG A 62 -60.48 -2.97 -35.93
CA ARG A 62 -59.79 -1.74 -35.48
C ARG A 62 -59.49 -1.84 -33.99
N ILE A 63 -58.26 -2.18 -33.65
CA ILE A 63 -57.73 -1.98 -32.29
C ILE A 63 -57.50 -0.48 -32.17
N THR A 64 -58.42 0.23 -31.53
CA THR A 64 -58.16 1.57 -31.03
C THR A 64 -57.05 1.44 -29.99
N VAL A 65 -55.83 1.80 -30.36
CA VAL A 65 -54.73 1.97 -29.41
C VAL A 65 -55.14 3.12 -28.50
N THR A 66 -55.73 2.80 -27.34
CA THR A 66 -55.99 3.79 -26.31
C THR A 66 -54.64 4.35 -25.93
N SER A 67 -54.37 5.58 -26.38
CA SER A 67 -53.13 6.32 -26.16
C SER A 67 -52.67 6.17 -24.71
N THR A 68 -51.71 5.28 -24.47
CA THR A 68 -51.00 5.22 -23.21
C THR A 68 -50.19 6.49 -23.13
N ARG A 69 -50.74 7.50 -22.44
CA ARG A 69 -50.10 8.78 -22.16
C ARG A 69 -48.76 8.49 -21.49
N ILE A 70 -47.65 8.62 -22.22
CA ILE A 70 -46.31 8.60 -21.63
C ILE A 70 -46.23 9.82 -20.71
N VAL A 71 -46.35 9.59 -19.40
CA VAL A 71 -46.13 10.63 -18.40
C VAL A 71 -44.63 10.93 -18.43
N ARG A 72 -44.23 11.98 -19.14
CA ARG A 72 -42.87 12.51 -19.08
C ARG A 72 -42.60 12.91 -17.62
N LYS A 73 -41.82 12.11 -16.91
CA LYS A 73 -41.21 12.54 -15.64
C LYS A 73 -40.42 13.81 -15.97
N LYS A 74 -40.67 14.90 -15.25
CA LYS A 74 -39.83 16.09 -15.36
C LYS A 74 -38.47 15.70 -14.83
N GLU A 75 -37.48 15.60 -15.70
CA GLU A 75 -36.08 15.47 -15.31
C GLU A 75 -35.71 16.73 -14.53
N ALA A 76 -35.48 16.59 -13.22
CA ALA A 76 -34.95 17.66 -12.38
C ALA A 76 -33.45 17.77 -12.67
N GLY A 77 -33.10 18.61 -13.64
CA GLY A 77 -31.71 18.91 -13.96
C GLY A 77 -31.02 19.68 -12.83
N PHE A 78 -29.75 19.38 -12.61
CA PHE A 78 -28.87 20.13 -11.72
C PHE A 78 -28.73 21.56 -12.23
N THR A 79 -28.91 22.57 -11.37
CA THR A 79 -28.83 23.97 -11.81
C THR A 79 -27.36 24.37 -12.02
N LEU A 80 -27.09 25.26 -12.98
CA LEU A 80 -25.72 25.76 -13.23
C LEU A 80 -25.14 26.45 -11.98
N VAL A 81 -26.00 27.15 -11.23
CA VAL A 81 -25.62 27.84 -9.99
C VAL A 81 -25.21 26.86 -8.89
N GLU A 82 -25.93 25.74 -8.76
CA GLU A 82 -25.58 24.68 -7.81
C GLU A 82 -24.22 24.07 -8.13
N LEU A 83 -23.90 23.90 -9.41
CA LEU A 83 -22.59 23.41 -9.83
C LEU A 83 -21.48 24.41 -9.55
N MET A 84 -21.70 25.69 -9.77
CA MET A 84 -20.70 26.73 -9.51
C MET A 84 -20.31 26.78 -8.03
N ILE A 85 -21.27 26.67 -7.12
CA ILE A 85 -20.99 26.68 -5.68
C ILE A 85 -20.23 25.41 -5.27
N VAL A 86 -20.60 24.24 -5.82
CA VAL A 86 -19.91 22.98 -5.52
C VAL A 86 -18.44 23.03 -5.96
N VAL A 87 -18.16 23.54 -7.16
CA VAL A 87 -16.78 23.69 -7.64
C VAL A 87 -15.99 24.69 -6.81
N ALA A 88 -16.62 25.78 -6.37
CA ALA A 88 -15.98 26.76 -5.49
C ALA A 88 -15.55 26.14 -4.15
N ILE A 89 -16.42 25.33 -3.53
CA ILE A 89 -16.10 24.66 -2.25
C ILE A 89 -15.00 23.61 -2.46
N ILE A 90 -15.09 22.78 -3.51
CA ILE A 90 -14.06 21.78 -3.82
C ILE A 90 -12.70 22.46 -4.07
N GLY A 91 -12.68 23.60 -4.75
CA GLY A 91 -11.46 24.39 -4.98
C GLY A 91 -10.72 24.74 -3.69
N ILE A 92 -11.45 25.22 -2.67
CA ILE A 92 -10.86 25.58 -1.36
C ILE A 92 -10.30 24.34 -0.64
N LEU A 93 -11.04 23.23 -0.66
CA LEU A 93 -10.61 21.98 -0.01
C LEU A 93 -9.35 21.40 -0.64
N VAL A 94 -9.25 21.46 -1.97
CA VAL A 94 -8.13 20.91 -2.75
C VAL A 94 -6.81 21.62 -2.42
N THR A 95 -6.83 22.95 -2.21
CA THR A 95 -5.62 23.72 -1.87
C THR A 95 -4.95 23.22 -0.58
N ILE A 96 -5.72 22.77 0.41
CA ILE A 96 -5.19 22.24 1.68
C ILE A 96 -4.85 20.75 1.55
N ALA A 97 -5.68 19.99 0.82
CA ALA A 97 -5.56 18.55 0.72
C ALA A 97 -4.34 18.08 -0.11
N ILE A 98 -4.04 18.75 -1.24
CA ILE A 98 -2.93 18.36 -2.12
C ILE A 98 -1.56 18.34 -1.42
N PRO A 99 -1.10 19.41 -0.76
CA PRO A 99 0.24 19.41 -0.15
C PRO A 99 0.34 18.38 0.98
N ALA A 100 -0.73 18.19 1.76
CA ALA A 100 -0.78 17.17 2.81
C ALA A 100 -0.71 15.73 2.24
N TYR A 101 -1.40 15.47 1.12
CA TYR A 101 -1.36 14.18 0.46
C TYR A 101 0.02 13.87 -0.13
N GLN A 102 0.69 14.86 -0.72
CA GLN A 102 2.05 14.71 -1.25
C GLN A 102 3.05 14.36 -0.14
N ASP A 103 2.96 14.99 1.03
CA ASP A 103 3.78 14.66 2.20
C ASP A 103 3.53 13.22 2.70
N TYR A 104 2.28 12.77 2.72
CA TYR A 104 1.95 11.39 3.11
C TYR A 104 2.55 10.36 2.14
N MET A 105 2.40 10.60 0.83
CA MET A 105 2.98 9.74 -0.20
C MET A 105 4.51 9.73 -0.13
N ALA A 106 5.14 10.87 0.17
CA ALA A 106 6.59 10.98 0.34
C ALA A 106 7.08 10.11 1.50
N LYS A 107 6.41 10.17 2.66
CA LYS A 107 6.72 9.32 3.83
C LYS A 107 6.57 7.84 3.52
N ALA A 108 5.48 7.46 2.85
CA ALA A 108 5.24 6.07 2.48
C ALA A 108 6.34 5.54 1.55
N LYS A 109 6.71 6.32 0.52
CA LYS A 109 7.78 5.95 -0.42
C LYS A 109 9.15 5.88 0.25
N PHE A 110 9.47 6.82 1.14
CA PHE A 110 10.69 6.79 1.93
C PHE A 110 10.76 5.53 2.82
N GLY A 111 9.67 5.18 3.50
CA GLY A 111 9.62 3.99 4.35
C GLY A 111 9.83 2.69 3.59
N VAL A 112 9.23 2.56 2.40
CA VAL A 112 9.45 1.38 1.52
C VAL A 112 10.89 1.33 1.04
N ALA A 113 11.44 2.45 0.57
CA ALA A 113 12.82 2.52 0.13
C ALA A 113 13.82 2.17 1.25
N LEU A 114 13.59 2.68 2.46
CA LEU A 114 14.40 2.36 3.63
C LEU A 114 14.35 0.86 3.97
N ALA A 115 13.16 0.25 3.91
CA ALA A 115 13.00 -1.19 4.15
C ALA A 115 13.72 -2.03 3.09
N GLU A 116 13.65 -1.64 1.81
CA GLU A 116 14.35 -2.31 0.72
C GLU A 116 15.87 -2.25 0.89
N VAL A 117 16.44 -1.11 1.26
CA VAL A 117 17.90 -1.01 1.52
C VAL A 117 18.30 -1.78 2.77
N ALA A 118 17.47 -1.73 3.82
CA ALA A 118 17.78 -2.40 5.07
C ALA A 118 17.88 -3.93 4.92
N ALA A 119 17.23 -4.51 3.90
CA ALA A 119 17.36 -5.92 3.58
C ALA A 119 18.81 -6.32 3.21
N GLY A 120 19.59 -5.40 2.65
CA GLY A 120 20.99 -5.64 2.27
C GLY A 120 21.98 -5.65 3.46
N LYS A 121 21.57 -5.21 4.65
CA LYS A 121 22.46 -5.13 5.83
C LYS A 121 23.06 -6.48 6.18
N VAL A 122 22.20 -7.51 6.24
CA VAL A 122 22.62 -8.87 6.58
C VAL A 122 23.59 -9.42 5.55
N GLY A 123 23.36 -9.14 4.26
CA GLY A 123 24.26 -9.57 3.19
C GLY A 123 25.65 -8.95 3.30
N ILE A 124 25.74 -7.67 3.64
CA ILE A 124 27.03 -7.03 3.94
C ILE A 124 27.66 -7.63 5.20
N ASP A 125 26.90 -7.81 6.28
CA ASP A 125 27.43 -8.35 7.53
C ASP A 125 27.99 -9.77 7.33
N THR A 126 27.35 -10.61 6.51
CA THR A 126 27.87 -11.94 6.17
C THR A 126 29.18 -11.87 5.38
N ARG A 127 29.26 -11.01 4.34
CA ARG A 127 30.47 -10.90 3.50
C ARG A 127 31.65 -10.35 4.29
N LEU A 128 31.43 -9.35 5.14
CA LEU A 128 32.46 -8.80 6.01
C LEU A 128 32.96 -9.82 7.04
N ASN A 129 32.09 -10.68 7.57
CA ASN A 129 32.50 -11.75 8.49
C ASN A 129 33.36 -12.82 7.79
N ASP A 130 33.13 -13.05 6.50
CA ASP A 130 33.93 -13.95 5.67
C ASP A 130 35.25 -13.31 5.17
N GLY A 131 35.47 -12.01 5.47
CA GLY A 131 36.64 -11.25 5.02
C GLY A 131 36.57 -10.85 3.54
N GLU A 132 35.38 -10.90 2.95
CA GLU A 132 35.13 -10.55 1.55
C GLU A 132 34.68 -9.09 1.41
N THR A 133 35.07 -8.47 0.29
CA THR A 133 34.64 -7.11 -0.06
C THR A 133 33.38 -7.16 -0.94
N VAL A 134 32.55 -6.13 -0.81
CA VAL A 134 31.35 -5.91 -1.63
C VAL A 134 31.62 -4.73 -2.53
N THR A 135 31.53 -4.92 -3.84
CA THR A 135 31.73 -3.83 -4.81
C THR A 135 30.45 -3.52 -5.57
N GLN A 136 29.50 -4.45 -5.58
CA GLN A 136 28.23 -4.31 -6.26
C GLN A 136 27.05 -4.79 -5.40
N PRO A 137 25.85 -4.19 -5.57
CA PRO A 137 24.62 -4.66 -4.91
C PRO A 137 24.32 -6.16 -5.09
N GLN A 138 24.75 -6.75 -6.20
CA GLN A 138 24.49 -8.14 -6.57
C GLN A 138 25.28 -9.11 -5.69
N ASP A 139 26.43 -8.69 -5.14
CA ASP A 139 27.26 -9.52 -4.26
C ASP A 139 26.51 -9.88 -2.96
N ILE A 140 25.52 -9.06 -2.60
CA ILE A 140 24.66 -9.19 -1.40
C ILE A 140 23.20 -9.51 -1.76
N GLY A 141 22.92 -9.90 -3.00
CA GLY A 141 21.58 -10.31 -3.44
C GLY A 141 20.58 -9.17 -3.66
N LEU A 142 21.04 -7.92 -3.75
CA LEU A 142 20.21 -6.80 -4.16
C LEU A 142 20.16 -6.66 -5.69
N ALA A 143 19.15 -5.95 -6.17
CA ALA A 143 19.03 -5.65 -7.60
C ALA A 143 20.21 -4.80 -8.09
N ALA A 144 20.65 -5.09 -9.31
CA ALA A 144 21.77 -4.39 -9.93
C ALA A 144 21.48 -2.89 -10.11
N ALA A 145 22.52 -2.06 -10.03
CA ALA A 145 22.37 -0.61 -10.13
C ALA A 145 21.77 -0.15 -11.48
N ASP A 146 22.00 -0.89 -12.56
CA ASP A 146 21.45 -0.64 -13.90
C ASP A 146 20.02 -1.18 -14.07
N LYS A 147 19.55 -2.01 -13.15
CA LYS A 147 18.21 -2.62 -13.15
C LYS A 147 17.50 -2.35 -11.83
N PRO A 148 17.06 -1.10 -11.59
CA PRO A 148 16.40 -0.73 -10.35
C PRO A 148 15.09 -1.48 -10.15
N THR A 149 14.69 -1.61 -8.88
CA THR A 149 13.33 -2.04 -8.54
C THR A 149 12.33 -0.93 -8.86
N ALA A 150 11.04 -1.18 -8.60
CA ALA A 150 10.01 -0.15 -8.72
C ALA A 150 10.23 1.04 -7.77
N ASN A 151 11.06 0.90 -6.73
CA ASN A 151 11.25 1.92 -5.70
C ASN A 151 12.70 2.38 -5.57
N CYS A 152 13.68 1.48 -5.76
CA CYS A 152 15.08 1.73 -5.43
C CYS A 152 16.05 1.38 -6.55
N LYS A 153 16.99 2.30 -6.80
CA LYS A 153 18.25 2.01 -7.46
C LYS A 153 19.34 1.86 -6.39
N PHE A 154 19.88 0.65 -6.27
CA PHE A 154 20.81 0.34 -5.18
C PHE A 154 22.26 0.71 -5.51
N GLY A 155 22.99 1.10 -4.48
CA GLY A 155 24.44 1.07 -4.43
C GLY A 155 24.87 0.30 -3.18
N ALA A 156 25.91 -0.51 -3.27
CA ALA A 156 26.47 -1.21 -2.13
C ALA A 156 27.99 -1.19 -2.26
N SER A 157 28.66 -0.93 -1.15
CA SER A 157 30.12 -1.01 -1.06
C SER A 157 30.47 -1.41 0.37
N ALA A 158 31.29 -2.44 0.52
CA ALA A 158 31.82 -2.86 1.81
C ALA A 158 33.27 -3.31 1.65
N ASP A 159 34.11 -2.88 2.57
CA ASP A 159 35.50 -3.28 2.69
C ASP A 159 35.83 -3.50 4.18
N ALA A 160 37.04 -3.97 4.47
CA ALA A 160 37.51 -4.25 5.83
C ALA A 160 37.30 -3.07 6.81
N ASP A 161 37.33 -1.84 6.31
CA ASP A 161 37.26 -0.62 7.12
C ASP A 161 35.89 0.07 7.15
N ALA A 162 35.01 -0.18 6.17
CA ALA A 162 33.73 0.54 6.08
C ALA A 162 32.69 -0.19 5.23
N ALA A 163 31.42 -0.03 5.58
CA ALA A 163 30.30 -0.52 4.78
C ALA A 163 29.25 0.56 4.54
N SER A 164 28.75 0.63 3.32
CA SER A 164 27.73 1.57 2.87
C SER A 164 26.72 0.90 1.95
N LEU A 165 25.45 1.18 2.19
CA LEU A 165 24.34 0.83 1.31
C LEU A 165 23.63 2.12 0.94
N SER A 166 23.20 2.23 -0.31
CA SER A 166 22.39 3.34 -0.77
C SER A 166 21.19 2.88 -1.60
N CYS A 167 20.10 3.63 -1.50
CA CYS A 167 19.01 3.59 -2.48
C CYS A 167 18.74 5.00 -2.95
N GLN A 168 18.76 5.18 -4.26
CA GLN A 168 18.12 6.32 -4.89
C GLN A 168 16.66 5.98 -5.18
N ILE A 169 15.75 6.80 -4.65
CA ILE A 169 14.30 6.60 -4.79
C ILE A 169 13.90 6.93 -6.24
N VAL A 170 13.46 5.93 -7.00
CA VAL A 170 13.18 6.09 -8.43
C VAL A 170 11.81 6.72 -8.70
N ALA A 171 10.83 6.46 -7.82
CA ALA A 171 9.45 6.87 -8.02
C ALA A 171 8.81 7.45 -6.75
N GLY A 172 8.25 8.65 -6.88
CA GLY A 172 7.53 9.31 -5.80
C GLY A 172 7.25 10.79 -6.07
N PRO A 173 6.71 11.49 -5.07
CA PRO A 173 6.59 12.95 -5.09
C PRO A 173 7.97 13.61 -5.27
N VAL A 174 7.99 14.81 -5.87
CA VAL A 174 9.22 15.56 -6.19
C VAL A 174 10.15 15.79 -5.00
N SER A 175 9.63 15.79 -3.77
CA SER A 175 10.43 15.98 -2.56
C SER A 175 11.34 14.79 -2.22
N VAL A 176 10.99 13.57 -2.66
CA VAL A 176 11.75 12.35 -2.38
C VAL A 176 12.27 11.66 -3.64
N LYS A 177 11.73 11.99 -4.81
CA LYS A 177 12.18 11.42 -6.08
C LYS A 177 13.64 11.80 -6.35
N ASP A 178 14.41 10.82 -6.83
CA ASP A 178 15.82 10.92 -7.18
C ASP A 178 16.74 11.23 -5.98
N GLN A 179 16.19 11.25 -4.77
CA GLN A 179 16.95 11.43 -3.53
C GLN A 179 17.55 10.11 -3.04
N THR A 180 18.69 10.21 -2.38
CA THR A 180 19.46 9.06 -1.92
C THR A 180 19.33 8.86 -0.41
N ILE A 181 18.96 7.65 -0.01
CA ILE A 181 19.04 7.15 1.36
C ILE A 181 20.35 6.39 1.47
N THR A 182 21.17 6.68 2.48
CA THR A 182 22.43 5.99 2.75
C THR A 182 22.40 5.36 4.14
N LEU A 183 22.71 4.07 4.21
CA LEU A 183 22.97 3.35 5.43
C LEU A 183 24.48 3.11 5.55
N THR A 184 25.08 3.61 6.62
CA THR A 184 26.50 3.44 6.88
C THR A 184 26.69 2.57 8.11
N ARG A 185 27.57 1.59 7.99
CA ARG A 185 27.98 0.73 9.09
C ARG A 185 29.27 1.28 9.70
N ASP A 186 29.24 1.48 11.00
CA ASP A 186 30.44 1.81 11.77
C ASP A 186 31.33 0.56 11.94
N LYS A 187 32.64 0.71 11.73
CA LYS A 187 33.57 -0.43 11.73
C LYS A 187 33.79 -1.01 13.11
N ASP A 188 33.83 -0.15 14.13
CA ASP A 188 34.25 -0.50 15.49
C ASP A 188 33.08 -1.05 16.30
N SER A 189 31.89 -0.48 16.12
CA SER A 189 30.66 -0.90 16.82
C SER A 189 29.77 -1.86 16.01
N GLY A 190 29.96 -1.95 14.69
CA GLY A 190 29.04 -2.65 13.79
C GLY A 190 27.65 -1.99 13.71
N ALA A 191 27.48 -0.81 14.29
CA ALA A 191 26.20 -0.13 14.33
C ALA A 191 25.85 0.47 12.95
N TRP A 192 24.59 0.32 12.55
CA TRP A 192 24.07 0.90 11.32
C TRP A 192 23.42 2.25 11.61
N SER A 193 23.83 3.28 10.88
CA SER A 193 23.22 4.60 10.90
C SER A 193 22.59 4.92 9.54
N CYS A 194 21.48 5.66 9.53
CA CYS A 194 20.79 6.08 8.31
C CYS A 194 20.88 7.60 8.14
N SER A 195 21.19 8.03 6.92
CA SER A 195 21.24 9.44 6.51
C SER A 195 20.60 9.64 5.13
N ALA A 196 19.78 10.67 5.00
CA ALA A 196 19.14 11.12 3.76
C ALA A 196 19.16 12.67 3.71
N PRO A 197 20.34 13.28 3.47
CA PRO A 197 20.61 14.69 3.75
C PRO A 197 19.81 15.69 2.91
N THR A 198 19.17 15.23 1.83
CA THR A 198 18.40 16.06 0.91
C THR A 198 16.89 15.98 1.15
N VAL A 199 16.42 14.95 1.86
CA VAL A 199 15.00 14.75 2.16
C VAL A 199 14.64 15.50 3.44
N PRO A 200 13.56 16.31 3.45
CA PRO A 200 13.11 17.02 4.66
C PRO A 200 12.78 16.06 5.80
N GLN A 201 13.23 16.35 7.03
CA GLN A 201 12.99 15.49 8.20
C GLN A 201 11.50 15.18 8.42
N LYS A 202 10.60 16.12 8.10
CA LYS A 202 9.14 15.93 8.16
C LYS A 202 8.67 14.69 7.41
N GLN A 203 9.32 14.35 6.29
CA GLN A 203 8.97 13.25 5.39
C GLN A 203 9.66 11.92 5.77
N ILE A 204 10.59 11.94 6.72
CA ILE A 204 11.32 10.76 7.19
C ILE A 204 10.70 10.22 8.48
N GLY A 205 10.31 11.12 9.40
CA GLY A 205 9.83 10.76 10.73
C GLY A 205 10.84 11.16 11.82
N PRO A 206 10.93 10.43 12.94
CA PRO A 206 11.86 10.77 14.01
C PRO A 206 13.32 10.56 13.57
N GLU A 207 14.22 11.43 14.03
CA GLU A 207 15.66 11.37 13.69
C GLU A 207 16.35 10.08 14.14
N ALA A 208 15.76 9.36 15.10
CA ALA A 208 16.21 8.04 15.53
C ALA A 208 16.11 6.97 14.43
N VAL A 209 15.20 7.13 13.45
CA VAL A 209 15.05 6.19 12.34
C VAL A 209 16.05 6.51 11.23
N CYS A 210 16.08 7.77 10.79
CA CYS A 210 17.03 8.25 9.79
C CYS A 210 17.18 9.76 9.91
N LYS A 211 18.40 10.25 9.69
CA LYS A 211 18.71 11.69 9.72
C LYS A 211 18.48 12.31 8.35
N GLY A 212 17.57 13.27 8.27
CA GLY A 212 17.24 14.04 7.08
C GLY A 212 17.97 15.37 6.99
N LYS A 213 17.52 16.18 6.04
CA LYS A 213 17.90 17.59 5.95
C LYS A 213 17.41 18.34 7.18
N ALA A 214 18.32 19.02 7.89
CA ALA A 214 17.95 19.98 8.92
C ALA A 214 17.09 21.09 8.28
N GLY A 215 15.89 21.28 8.83
CA GLY A 215 14.93 22.30 8.40
C GLY A 215 15.27 23.68 8.92
#